data_AF-A0A6A3IXX3-F1
#
_entry.id   AF-A0A6A3IXX3-F1
#
_cell.length_a   1.000
_cell.length_b   1.000
_cell.length_c   1.000
_cell.angle_alpha   90.00
_cell.angle_beta   90.00
_cell.angle_gamma   90.00
#
_symmetry.space_group_name_H-M   'P 1'
#
loop_
_entity.id
_entity.type
_entity.pdbx_description
1 polymer ?
#
loop_
_entity_poly.entity_id
_entity_poly.type
_entity_poly.pdbx_seq_one_letter_code
_entity_poly.pdbx_strand_id
1 'polypeptide(L)'
;MARKFEIVLEDLPALTTVQNFVNHYSRTYLVNNDRLDDLRDWIHARAFTGEEQMTQAFTFGWNLDRDDKPIVGNSSDERPFIIGITTKALIQRLMAPPKSFILHVDATHKMNFREYPVLVVGMSDRSRGFHLVALYIVSQETQDVIQSALMALRRLHFWITSRELVVKYTMADADQAQFNALSADFGGAGFFMLWKRSTKRSKASPRSWRVR
;
A
#
# COMPACT_ATOMS: atom_id res chain seq x y z
N MET A 1 21.98 -16.75 3.30
CA MET A 1 22.99 -16.59 4.37
C MET A 1 23.23 -15.10 4.58
N ALA A 2 22.90 -14.57 5.76
CA ALA A 2 23.08 -13.15 6.06
C ALA A 2 24.56 -12.83 6.26
N ARG A 3 25.05 -11.76 5.62
CA ARG A 3 26.41 -11.24 5.78
C ARG A 3 26.53 -10.73 7.22
N LYS A 4 27.15 -11.51 8.12
CA LYS A 4 27.54 -11.02 9.44
C LYS A 4 28.54 -9.89 9.23
N PHE A 5 28.30 -8.74 9.85
CA PHE A 5 29.30 -7.68 9.94
C PHE A 5 30.45 -8.23 10.79
N GLU A 6 31.55 -8.60 10.13
CA GLU A 6 32.81 -9.01 10.78
C GLU A 6 33.51 -7.77 11.34
N ILE A 7 32.90 -7.13 12.35
CA ILE A 7 33.53 -6.03 13.07
C ILE A 7 33.67 -6.51 14.52
N VAL A 8 34.91 -6.54 15.01
CA VAL A 8 35.21 -6.89 16.39
C VAL A 8 34.57 -5.82 17.29
N LEU A 9 34.00 -6.19 18.44
CA LEU A 9 33.29 -5.27 19.33
C LEU A 9 34.14 -4.05 19.73
N GLU A 10 35.46 -4.23 19.77
CA GLU A 10 36.48 -3.24 20.09
C GLU A 10 36.70 -2.19 18.99
N ASP A 11 36.35 -2.51 17.74
CA ASP A 11 36.47 -1.63 16.57
C ASP A 11 35.17 -0.84 16.29
N LEU A 12 34.12 -1.08 17.08
CA LEU A 12 32.87 -0.33 16.94
C LEU A 12 33.05 1.10 17.46
N PRO A 13 32.61 2.12 16.70
CA PRO A 13 32.61 3.49 17.20
C PRO A 13 31.76 3.59 18.46
N ALA A 14 32.17 4.46 19.39
CA ALA A 14 31.40 4.72 20.59
C ALA A 14 29.95 5.08 20.25
N LEU A 15 28.99 4.64 21.07
CA LEU A 15 27.56 4.87 20.85
C LEU A 15 27.23 6.34 20.63
N THR A 16 27.91 7.24 21.35
CA THR A 16 27.79 8.69 21.21
C THR A 16 28.19 9.18 19.82
N THR A 17 29.23 8.60 19.21
CA THR A 17 29.66 8.91 17.84
C THR A 17 28.60 8.50 16.83
N VAL A 18 28.02 7.30 16.98
CA VAL A 18 26.93 6.81 16.11
C VAL A 18 25.69 7.68 16.27
N GLN A 19 25.29 8.00 17.49
CA GLN A 19 24.15 8.88 17.78
C GLN A 19 24.35 10.28 17.21
N ASN A 20 25.54 10.85 17.34
CA ASN A 20 25.86 12.17 16.77
C ASN A 20 25.82 12.16 15.24
N PHE A 21 26.35 11.10 14.61
CA PHE A 21 26.26 10.93 13.15
C PHE A 21 24.80 10.83 12.69
N VAL A 22 23.99 9.99 13.34
CA VAL A 22 22.56 9.84 13.04
C VAL A 22 21.81 11.15 13.24
N ASN A 23 22.06 11.86 14.35
CA ASN A 23 21.44 13.16 14.63
C ASN A 23 21.82 14.23 13.61
N HIS A 24 23.09 14.31 13.23
CA HIS A 24 23.56 15.22 12.20
C HIS A 24 22.93 14.88 10.84
N TYR A 25 22.93 13.60 10.46
CA TYR A 25 22.33 13.15 9.21
C TYR A 25 20.83 13.43 9.17
N SER A 26 20.11 13.14 10.27
CA SER A 26 18.67 13.39 10.38
C SER A 26 18.33 14.88 10.25
N ARG A 27 19.08 15.76 10.93
CA ARG A 27 18.90 17.22 10.83
C ARG A 27 19.22 17.75 9.44
N THR A 28 20.32 17.30 8.85
CA THR A 28 20.87 17.86 7.60
C THR A 28 20.13 17.35 6.36
N TYR A 29 19.69 16.09 6.36
CA TYR A 29 19.11 15.45 5.17
C TYR A 29 17.65 15.01 5.33
N LEU A 30 17.20 14.71 6.55
CA LEU A 30 15.83 14.26 6.82
C LEU A 30 14.95 15.35 7.45
N VAL A 31 15.52 16.52 7.78
CA VAL A 31 14.86 17.67 8.41
C VAL A 31 14.14 17.29 9.71
N ASN A 32 14.61 16.26 10.43
CA ASN A 32 13.92 15.67 11.59
C ASN A 32 12.43 15.34 11.32
N ASN A 33 12.11 14.86 10.10
CA ASN A 33 10.77 14.36 9.75
C ASN A 33 10.56 12.89 10.14
N ASP A 34 11.39 12.33 11.01
CA ASP A 34 11.31 10.98 11.57
C ASP A 34 10.36 10.90 12.78
N ARG A 35 9.26 11.66 12.74
CA ARG A 35 8.19 11.68 13.74
C ARG A 35 7.28 10.46 13.58
N LEU A 36 7.88 9.27 13.66
CA LEU A 36 7.15 8.00 13.54
C LEU A 36 6.12 7.86 14.65
N ASP A 37 6.45 8.34 15.86
CA ASP A 37 5.52 8.34 16.99
C ASP A 37 4.34 9.28 16.73
N ASP A 38 4.56 10.53 16.28
CA ASP A 38 3.46 11.44 15.91
C ASP A 38 2.58 10.84 14.78
N LEU A 39 3.19 10.18 13.80
CA LEU A 39 2.46 9.51 12.72
C LEU A 39 1.63 8.34 13.26
N ARG A 40 2.21 7.54 14.16
CA ARG A 40 1.53 6.42 14.81
C ARG A 40 0.33 6.92 15.61
N ASP A 41 0.52 7.98 16.40
CA ASP A 41 -0.54 8.62 17.15
C ASP A 41 -1.63 9.16 16.23
N TRP A 42 -1.25 9.78 15.11
CA TRP A 42 -2.20 10.28 14.11
C TRP A 42 -3.04 9.16 13.48
N ILE A 43 -2.40 8.02 13.16
CA ILE A 43 -3.06 6.83 12.63
C ILE A 43 -4.01 6.25 13.66
N HIS A 44 -3.54 6.06 14.89
CA HIS A 44 -4.29 5.46 15.99
C HIS A 44 -5.49 6.30 16.43
N ALA A 45 -5.34 7.62 16.43
CA ALA A 45 -6.43 8.56 16.71
C ALA A 45 -7.55 8.53 15.64
N ARG A 46 -7.30 7.91 14.49
CA ARG A 46 -8.24 7.78 13.37
C ARG A 46 -8.51 6.34 12.99
N ALA A 47 -8.08 5.37 13.81
CA ALA A 47 -8.31 3.97 13.55
C ALA A 47 -9.81 3.68 13.48
N PHE A 48 -10.22 2.83 12.55
CA PHE A 48 -11.60 2.40 12.41
C PHE A 48 -12.12 1.77 13.72
N THR A 49 -13.16 2.36 14.27
CA THR A 49 -13.88 1.89 15.48
C THR A 49 -15.24 1.30 15.15
N GLY A 50 -15.78 1.62 13.96
CA GLY A 50 -17.14 1.28 13.57
C GLY A 50 -18.16 2.37 13.91
N GLU A 51 -17.79 3.40 14.68
CA GLU A 51 -18.68 4.50 15.07
C GLU A 51 -18.60 5.71 14.12
N GLU A 52 -17.67 5.69 13.16
CA GLU A 52 -17.42 6.84 12.27
C GLU A 52 -18.65 7.19 11.43
N GLN A 53 -18.86 8.48 11.15
CA GLN A 53 -19.92 8.90 10.25
C GLN A 53 -19.66 8.41 8.82
N MET A 54 -20.71 8.41 7.99
CA MET A 54 -20.68 7.83 6.64
C MET A 54 -19.54 8.38 5.75
N THR A 55 -19.28 9.69 5.84
CA THR A 55 -18.27 10.39 5.04
C THR A 55 -17.00 10.71 5.82
N GLN A 56 -16.94 10.35 7.10
CA GLN A 56 -15.76 10.58 7.93
C GLN A 56 -14.66 9.61 7.53
N ALA A 57 -13.46 10.14 7.30
CA ALA A 57 -12.29 9.34 6.95
C ALA A 57 -11.69 8.68 8.19
N PHE A 58 -11.23 7.45 8.03
CA PHE A 58 -10.54 6.68 9.06
C PHE A 58 -9.41 5.85 8.44
N THR A 59 -8.51 5.39 9.31
CA THR A 59 -7.40 4.52 8.97
C THR A 59 -7.74 3.07 9.30
N PHE A 60 -7.16 2.14 8.53
CA PHE A 60 -7.28 0.71 8.77
C PHE A 60 -6.04 -0.01 8.25
N GLY A 61 -5.82 -1.24 8.71
CA GLY A 61 -4.68 -2.06 8.31
C GLY A 61 -5.02 -3.54 8.40
N TRP A 62 -4.09 -4.42 8.00
CA TRP A 62 -4.28 -5.87 8.08
C TRP A 62 -3.98 -6.41 9.48
N ASN A 63 -2.76 -6.20 9.96
CA ASN A 63 -2.36 -6.59 11.30
C ASN A 63 -2.84 -5.54 12.30
N LEU A 64 -3.49 -6.01 13.37
CA LEU A 64 -4.02 -5.19 14.44
C LEU A 64 -3.30 -5.51 15.75
N ASP A 65 -3.15 -4.51 16.61
CA ASP A 65 -2.64 -4.71 17.97
C ASP A 65 -3.76 -5.19 18.92
N ARG A 66 -3.46 -5.23 20.22
CA ARG A 66 -4.41 -5.70 21.24
C ARG A 66 -5.61 -4.77 21.45
N ASP A 67 -5.52 -3.54 20.96
CA ASP A 67 -6.57 -2.52 21.06
C ASP A 67 -7.33 -2.39 19.72
N ASP A 68 -7.22 -3.39 18.84
CA ASP A 68 -7.79 -3.41 17.48
C ASP A 68 -7.31 -2.26 16.57
N LYS A 69 -6.18 -1.62 16.89
CA LYS A 69 -5.61 -0.54 16.08
C LYS A 69 -4.63 -1.08 15.04
N PRO A 70 -4.50 -0.43 13.88
CA PRO A 70 -3.51 -0.83 12.87
C PRO A 70 -2.08 -0.83 13.43
N ILE A 71 -1.37 -1.94 13.23
CA ILE A 71 0.06 -2.01 13.52
C ILE A 71 0.82 -1.19 12.47
N VAL A 72 1.50 -0.15 12.92
CA VAL A 72 2.36 0.67 12.07
C VAL A 72 3.72 -0.02 11.94
N GLY A 73 4.03 -0.51 10.74
CA GLY A 73 5.30 -1.16 10.40
C GLY A 73 6.48 -0.18 10.35
N ASN A 74 7.70 -0.71 10.40
CA ASN A 74 8.94 0.09 10.30
C ASN A 74 9.50 0.11 8.86
N SER A 75 8.70 -0.32 7.88
CA SER A 75 9.06 -0.43 6.47
C SER A 75 10.14 -1.48 6.15
N SER A 76 10.44 -2.42 7.06
CA SER A 76 11.26 -3.59 6.75
C SER A 76 10.43 -4.69 6.08
N ASP A 77 11.08 -5.66 5.47
CA ASP A 77 10.41 -6.80 4.84
C ASP A 77 9.62 -7.64 5.85
N GLU A 78 10.10 -7.74 7.09
CA GLU A 78 9.41 -8.46 8.17
C GLU A 78 8.25 -7.66 8.78
N ARG A 79 8.31 -6.33 8.68
CA ARG A 79 7.32 -5.41 9.26
C ARG A 79 6.99 -4.28 8.28
N PRO A 80 6.36 -4.62 7.15
CA PRO A 80 6.04 -3.65 6.12
C PRO A 80 5.05 -2.60 6.65
N PHE A 81 5.20 -1.37 6.19
CA PHE A 81 4.23 -0.32 6.47
C PHE A 81 3.03 -0.51 5.55
N ILE A 82 1.83 -0.71 6.10
CA ILE A 82 0.59 -0.92 5.33
C ILE A 82 -0.56 -0.21 6.05
N ILE A 83 -0.93 0.98 5.59
CA ILE A 83 -2.03 1.74 6.17
C ILE A 83 -2.97 2.21 5.08
N GLY A 84 -4.22 1.79 5.18
CA GLY A 84 -5.33 2.21 4.33
C GLY A 84 -6.08 3.40 4.91
N ILE A 85 -6.61 4.25 4.03
CA ILE A 85 -7.49 5.37 4.37
C ILE A 85 -8.73 5.29 3.49
N THR A 86 -9.91 5.39 4.10
CA THR A 86 -11.21 5.34 3.41
C THR A 86 -12.32 5.98 4.24
N THR A 87 -13.55 5.93 3.75
CA THR A 87 -14.79 6.27 4.46
C THR A 87 -15.80 5.13 4.29
N LYS A 88 -16.82 5.05 5.15
CA LYS A 88 -17.88 4.04 4.99
C LYS A 88 -18.60 4.20 3.65
N ALA A 89 -18.82 5.44 3.19
CA ALA A 89 -19.45 5.74 1.91
C ALA A 89 -18.69 5.14 0.73
N LEU A 90 -17.36 5.22 0.75
CA LEU A 90 -16.51 4.68 -0.31
C LEU A 90 -16.53 3.15 -0.31
N ILE A 91 -16.44 2.52 0.86
CA ILE A 91 -16.51 1.05 0.98
C ILE A 91 -17.86 0.52 0.53
N GLN A 92 -18.97 1.19 0.89
CA GLN A 92 -20.31 0.77 0.49
C GLN A 92 -20.55 0.78 -1.03
N ARG A 93 -19.72 1.47 -1.83
CA ARG A 93 -19.81 1.40 -3.30
C ARG A 93 -19.59 -0.02 -3.83
N LEU A 94 -18.77 -0.81 -3.13
CA LEU A 94 -18.50 -2.22 -3.46
C LEU A 94 -19.70 -3.14 -3.25
N MET A 95 -20.80 -2.65 -2.67
CA MET A 95 -22.07 -3.38 -2.57
C MET A 95 -22.82 -3.47 -3.90
N ALA A 96 -22.35 -2.77 -4.93
CA ALA A 96 -22.85 -2.93 -6.29
C ALA A 96 -22.79 -4.41 -6.73
N PRO A 97 -23.72 -4.87 -7.59
CA PRO A 97 -23.68 -6.25 -8.09
C PRO A 97 -22.29 -6.59 -8.67
N PRO A 98 -21.68 -7.75 -8.37
CA PRO A 98 -20.31 -8.06 -8.82
C PRO A 98 -20.08 -7.99 -10.33
N LYS A 99 -21.14 -8.19 -11.13
CA LYS A 99 -21.09 -8.07 -12.60
C LYS A 99 -21.18 -6.62 -13.11
N SER A 100 -21.42 -5.64 -12.25
CA SER A 100 -21.67 -4.25 -12.64
C SER A 100 -20.49 -3.31 -12.46
N PHE A 101 -19.36 -3.81 -11.96
CA PHE A 101 -18.17 -3.01 -11.74
C PHE A 101 -16.89 -3.79 -12.02
N ILE A 102 -15.81 -3.05 -12.23
CA ILE A 102 -14.45 -3.56 -12.30
C ILE A 102 -13.68 -2.98 -11.11
N LEU A 103 -13.04 -3.82 -10.31
CA LEU A 103 -12.16 -3.36 -9.24
C LEU A 103 -10.79 -3.02 -9.84
N HIS A 104 -10.33 -1.81 -9.59
CA HIS A 104 -9.03 -1.32 -10.02
C HIS A 104 -8.06 -1.29 -8.84
N VAL A 105 -6.85 -1.76 -9.08
CA VAL A 105 -5.70 -1.61 -8.18
C VAL A 105 -4.58 -1.00 -9.00
N ASP A 106 -4.19 0.23 -8.69
CA ASP A 106 -3.09 0.93 -9.35
C ASP A 106 -2.07 1.38 -8.31
N ALA A 107 -0.79 1.27 -8.63
CA ALA A 107 0.25 1.78 -7.76
C ALA A 107 0.86 3.05 -8.35
N THR A 108 0.82 4.11 -7.57
CA THR A 108 1.29 5.43 -7.99
C THR A 108 2.53 5.82 -7.19
N HIS A 109 3.64 5.92 -7.92
CA HIS A 109 4.90 6.46 -7.41
C HIS A 109 4.93 7.92 -7.83
N LYS A 110 4.85 8.86 -6.87
CA LYS A 110 5.14 10.33 -6.96
C LYS A 110 4.32 11.23 -6.02
N MET A 111 3.78 10.72 -4.90
CA MET A 111 3.00 11.55 -3.97
C MET A 111 3.71 11.92 -2.66
N ASN A 112 4.96 11.50 -2.44
CA ASN A 112 5.74 11.89 -1.26
C ASN A 112 7.24 12.01 -1.55
N PHE A 113 7.95 12.75 -0.71
CA PHE A 113 9.39 13.04 -0.81
C PHE A 113 10.30 11.80 -0.70
N ARG A 114 9.77 10.66 -0.19
CA ARG A 114 10.49 9.40 0.01
C ARG A 114 10.08 8.29 -0.96
N GLU A 115 9.29 8.63 -1.99
CA GLU A 115 8.77 7.71 -3.01
C GLU A 115 8.00 6.48 -2.48
N TYR A 116 7.43 6.51 -1.27
CA TYR A 116 6.54 5.44 -0.80
C TYR A 116 5.41 5.24 -1.81
N PRO A 117 5.19 4.02 -2.30
CA PRO A 117 4.08 3.75 -3.18
C PRO A 117 2.75 4.05 -2.52
N VAL A 118 1.86 4.68 -3.28
CA VAL A 118 0.46 4.78 -2.90
C VAL A 118 -0.35 3.87 -3.80
N LEU A 119 -0.90 2.82 -3.20
CA LEU A 119 -1.83 1.91 -3.85
C LEU A 119 -3.22 2.55 -3.85
N VAL A 120 -3.73 2.85 -5.02
CA VAL A 120 -5.07 3.36 -5.24
C VAL A 120 -5.98 2.19 -5.55
N VAL A 121 -6.96 1.96 -4.69
CA VAL A 121 -8.03 1.00 -4.96
C VAL A 121 -9.30 1.76 -5.30
N GLY A 122 -9.87 1.45 -6.45
CA GLY A 122 -11.10 2.05 -6.93
C GLY A 122 -11.97 1.05 -7.65
N MET A 123 -13.15 1.49 -8.06
CA MET A 123 -14.05 0.72 -8.89
C MET A 123 -14.51 1.55 -10.08
N SER A 124 -14.61 0.94 -11.25
CA SER A 124 -15.25 1.56 -12.40
C SER A 124 -16.66 1.00 -12.55
N ASP A 125 -17.64 1.88 -12.74
CA ASP A 125 -19.02 1.51 -12.99
C ASP A 125 -19.30 1.25 -14.49
N ARG A 126 -20.54 0.88 -14.82
CA ARG A 126 -20.95 0.64 -16.22
C ARG A 126 -20.90 1.89 -17.10
N SER A 127 -20.95 3.08 -16.50
CA SER A 127 -20.77 4.36 -17.20
C SER A 127 -19.30 4.74 -17.40
N ARG A 128 -18.36 3.84 -17.06
CA ARG A 128 -16.90 4.06 -17.16
C ARG A 128 -16.40 5.17 -16.24
N GLY A 129 -17.16 5.52 -15.20
CA GLY A 129 -16.71 6.44 -14.16
C GLY A 129 -15.83 5.70 -13.17
N PHE A 130 -14.64 6.22 -12.90
CA PHE A 130 -13.76 5.72 -11.84
C PHE A 130 -14.16 6.32 -10.49
N HIS A 131 -14.29 5.46 -9.49
CA HIS A 131 -14.72 5.80 -8.15
C HIS A 131 -13.69 5.30 -7.15
N LEU A 132 -13.07 6.20 -6.40
CA LEU A 132 -12.15 5.82 -5.33
C LEU A 132 -12.88 4.94 -4.30
N VAL A 133 -12.17 3.94 -3.77
CA VAL A 133 -12.64 3.06 -2.69
C VAL A 133 -11.71 3.17 -1.49
N ALA A 134 -10.39 3.09 -1.69
CA ALA A 134 -9.41 3.25 -0.63
C ALA A 134 -8.06 3.71 -1.20
N LEU A 135 -7.29 4.38 -0.36
CA LEU A 135 -5.87 4.67 -0.61
C LEU A 135 -5.04 3.91 0.41
N TYR A 136 -3.99 3.21 -0.02
CA TYR A 136 -3.00 2.64 0.89
C TYR A 136 -1.66 3.30 0.69
N ILE A 137 -1.01 3.59 1.81
CA ILE A 137 0.41 3.90 1.83
C ILE A 137 1.12 2.59 2.19
N VAL A 138 1.97 2.12 1.29
CA VAL A 138 2.74 0.87 1.47
C VAL A 138 4.23 1.14 1.40
N SER A 139 5.05 0.39 2.14
CA SER A 139 6.52 0.51 2.06
C SER A 139 7.12 -0.10 0.79
N GLN A 140 6.44 -1.08 0.20
CA GLN A 140 6.95 -1.90 -0.90
C GLN A 140 5.82 -2.52 -1.73
N GLU A 141 6.08 -2.77 -3.00
CA GLU A 141 5.14 -3.42 -3.93
C GLU A 141 5.44 -4.92 -4.06
N THR A 142 5.53 -5.61 -2.93
CA THR A 142 5.62 -7.07 -2.92
C THR A 142 4.22 -7.69 -2.90
N GLN A 143 4.12 -8.93 -3.38
CA GLN A 143 2.85 -9.66 -3.40
C GLN A 143 2.22 -9.71 -2.00
N ASP A 144 3.00 -10.04 -0.97
CA ASP A 144 2.50 -10.20 0.40
C ASP A 144 1.93 -8.89 0.97
N VAL A 145 2.53 -7.76 0.61
CA VAL A 145 2.09 -6.43 1.05
C VAL A 145 0.80 -6.02 0.37
N ILE A 146 0.74 -6.19 -0.96
CA ILE A 146 -0.46 -5.87 -1.73
C ILE A 146 -1.61 -6.79 -1.34
N GLN A 147 -1.34 -8.08 -1.13
CA GLN A 147 -2.31 -9.05 -0.65
C GLN A 147 -2.82 -8.67 0.75
N SER A 148 -1.93 -8.34 1.69
CA SER A 148 -2.34 -7.89 3.03
C SER A 148 -3.24 -6.65 2.96
N ALA A 149 -2.96 -5.69 2.07
CA ALA A 149 -3.82 -4.53 1.85
C ALA A 149 -5.21 -4.92 1.32
N LEU A 150 -5.29 -5.84 0.36
CA LEU A 150 -6.56 -6.32 -0.21
C LEU A 150 -7.37 -7.17 0.79
N MET A 151 -6.71 -8.01 1.58
CA MET A 151 -7.34 -8.74 2.68
C MET A 151 -7.91 -7.78 3.73
N ALA A 152 -7.18 -6.70 4.06
CA ALA A 152 -7.69 -5.65 4.95
C ALA A 152 -8.94 -4.97 4.37
N LEU A 153 -8.96 -4.69 3.06
CA LEU A 153 -10.14 -4.14 2.38
C LEU A 153 -11.34 -5.08 2.50
N ARG A 154 -11.14 -6.37 2.22
CA ARG A 154 -12.20 -7.39 2.26
C ARG A 154 -12.77 -7.54 3.67
N ARG A 155 -11.91 -7.56 4.68
CA ARG A 155 -12.31 -7.59 6.10
C ARG A 155 -13.11 -6.35 6.48
N LEU A 156 -12.63 -5.16 6.12
CA LEU A 156 -13.31 -3.91 6.40
C LEU A 156 -14.68 -3.83 5.71
N HIS A 157 -14.78 -4.27 4.45
CA HIS A 157 -16.05 -4.38 3.74
C HIS A 157 -17.05 -5.24 4.51
N PHE A 158 -16.61 -6.40 5.00
CA PHE A 158 -17.46 -7.27 5.80
C PHE A 158 -17.90 -6.59 7.11
N TRP A 159 -17.00 -5.93 7.83
CA TRP A 159 -17.36 -5.21 9.06
C TRP A 159 -18.39 -4.10 8.84
N ILE A 160 -18.30 -3.36 7.73
CA ILE A 160 -19.21 -2.23 7.45
C ILE A 160 -20.55 -2.70 6.90
N THR A 161 -20.56 -3.76 6.08
CA THR A 161 -21.75 -4.15 5.29
C THR A 161 -22.40 -5.45 5.74
N SER A 162 -21.71 -6.22 6.58
CA SER A 162 -22.06 -7.61 6.93
C SER A 162 -22.21 -8.52 5.72
N ARG A 163 -21.52 -8.21 4.60
CA ARG A 163 -21.51 -9.03 3.38
C ARG A 163 -20.09 -9.31 2.93
N GLU A 164 -19.87 -10.51 2.40
CA GLU A 164 -18.61 -10.84 1.76
C GLU A 164 -18.42 -9.99 0.50
N LEU A 165 -17.20 -9.48 0.32
CA LEU A 165 -16.82 -8.78 -0.90
C LEU A 165 -16.63 -9.81 -2.02
N VAL A 166 -17.48 -9.74 -3.04
CA VAL A 166 -17.40 -10.59 -4.24
C VAL A 166 -17.01 -9.72 -5.43
N VAL A 167 -15.86 -10.02 -6.03
CA VAL A 167 -15.33 -9.28 -7.18
C VAL A 167 -15.27 -10.23 -8.37
N LYS A 168 -15.88 -9.84 -9.50
CA LYS A 168 -15.84 -10.63 -10.75
C LYS A 168 -14.87 -10.11 -11.78
N TYR A 169 -14.52 -8.84 -11.72
CA TYR A 169 -13.61 -8.24 -12.69
C TYR A 169 -12.59 -7.41 -11.93
N THR A 170 -11.32 -7.70 -12.18
CA THR A 170 -10.20 -6.98 -11.59
C THR A 170 -9.31 -6.43 -12.71
N MET A 171 -8.80 -5.23 -12.49
CA MET A 171 -7.84 -4.57 -13.36
C MET A 171 -6.69 -4.05 -12.50
N ALA A 172 -5.48 -4.39 -12.91
CA ALA A 172 -4.27 -3.89 -12.29
C ALA A 172 -3.21 -3.53 -13.33
N ASP A 173 -2.20 -2.80 -12.88
CA ASP A 173 -1.00 -2.59 -13.68
C ASP A 173 -0.36 -3.95 -13.99
N ALA A 174 0.38 -4.03 -15.09
CA ALA A 174 1.12 -5.21 -15.52
C ALA A 174 2.35 -5.49 -14.62
N ASP A 175 2.12 -5.52 -13.31
CA ASP A 175 3.07 -5.83 -12.26
C ASP A 175 2.77 -7.23 -11.66
N GLN A 176 3.83 -8.00 -11.41
CA GLN A 176 3.71 -9.39 -10.98
C GLN A 176 3.13 -9.51 -9.56
N ALA A 177 3.48 -8.59 -8.66
CA ALA A 177 3.00 -8.60 -7.29
C ALA A 177 1.49 -8.28 -7.24
N GLN A 178 1.05 -7.27 -7.99
CA GLN A 178 -0.37 -6.94 -8.12
C GLN A 178 -1.18 -8.10 -8.72
N PHE A 179 -0.66 -8.72 -9.79
CA PHE A 179 -1.30 -9.86 -10.43
C PHE A 179 -1.48 -11.04 -9.46
N ASN A 180 -0.43 -11.42 -8.75
CA ASN A 180 -0.48 -12.57 -7.85
C ASN A 180 -1.39 -12.30 -6.64
N ALA A 181 -1.33 -11.11 -6.05
CA ALA A 181 -2.15 -10.73 -4.90
C ALA A 181 -3.64 -10.77 -5.23
N LEU A 182 -4.04 -10.18 -6.36
CA LEU A 182 -5.42 -10.23 -6.82
C LEU A 182 -5.88 -11.65 -7.17
N SER A 183 -5.00 -12.46 -7.75
CA SER A 183 -5.31 -13.86 -8.05
C SER A 183 -5.53 -14.67 -6.77
N ALA A 184 -4.74 -14.43 -5.72
CA ALA A 184 -4.88 -15.10 -4.44
C ALA A 184 -6.18 -14.71 -3.71
N ASP A 185 -6.52 -13.42 -3.71
CA ASP A 185 -7.66 -12.91 -2.92
C ASP A 185 -9.01 -12.96 -3.66
N PHE A 186 -9.00 -12.90 -5.01
CA PHE A 186 -10.22 -12.81 -5.84
C PHE A 186 -10.26 -13.79 -7.02
N GLY A 187 -9.21 -14.59 -7.26
CA GLY A 187 -9.10 -15.43 -8.47
C GLY A 187 -10.11 -16.56 -8.61
N GLY A 188 -10.76 -16.98 -7.52
CA GLY A 188 -11.77 -18.05 -7.55
C GLY A 188 -13.09 -17.70 -8.23
N ALA A 189 -13.36 -16.41 -8.52
CA ALA A 189 -14.70 -15.96 -8.95
C ALA A 189 -14.72 -14.99 -10.16
N GLY A 190 -13.56 -14.55 -10.67
CA GLY A 190 -13.48 -13.41 -11.59
C GLY A 190 -12.55 -13.56 -12.79
N PHE A 191 -12.83 -12.77 -13.83
CA PHE A 191 -12.00 -12.59 -15.02
C PHE A 191 -11.00 -11.46 -14.78
N PHE A 192 -9.72 -11.73 -15.05
CA PHE A 192 -8.62 -10.80 -14.80
C PHE A 192 -8.21 -10.08 -16.08
N MET A 193 -8.07 -8.75 -16.04
CA MET A 193 -7.57 -7.96 -17.17
C MET A 193 -6.29 -7.21 -16.76
N LEU A 194 -5.18 -7.56 -17.40
CA LEU A 194 -3.88 -6.90 -17.20
C LEU A 194 -3.79 -5.66 -18.10
N TRP A 195 -3.54 -4.48 -17.56
CA TRP A 195 -3.32 -3.27 -18.34
C TRP A 195 -1.83 -2.94 -18.44
N LYS A 196 -1.29 -2.82 -19.66
CA LYS A 196 0.08 -2.33 -19.86
C LYS A 196 0.11 -0.80 -19.83
N ARG A 197 0.77 -0.24 -18.82
CA ARG A 197 1.17 1.17 -18.81
C ARG A 197 2.25 1.40 -19.89
N SER A 198 1.92 2.13 -20.95
CA SER A 198 2.93 2.62 -21.90
C SER A 198 3.74 3.73 -21.22
N THR A 199 4.77 3.36 -20.46
CA THR A 199 5.74 4.33 -19.96
C THR A 199 6.58 4.86 -21.12
N LYS A 200 6.69 6.19 -21.23
CA LYS A 200 7.71 6.93 -22.00
C LYS A 200 9.15 6.65 -21.51
N ARG A 201 9.54 5.37 -21.39
CA ARG A 201 10.91 4.91 -21.10
C ARG A 201 11.62 4.33 -22.33
N SER A 202 11.04 4.48 -23.53
CA SER A 202 11.60 4.00 -24.79
C SER A 202 12.47 5.00 -25.57
N LYS A 203 12.83 6.14 -24.99
CA LYS A 203 13.75 7.11 -25.62
C LYS A 203 15.05 7.28 -24.84
N ALA A 204 15.81 6.19 -24.71
CA ALA A 204 17.24 6.26 -24.40
C ALA A 204 17.91 4.94 -24.76
N SER A 205 18.11 4.69 -26.06
CA SER A 205 19.24 3.87 -26.53
C SER A 205 19.50 4.22 -27.99
N PRO A 206 20.70 4.73 -28.34
CA PRO A 206 21.04 5.05 -29.71
C PRO A 206 21.23 3.74 -30.47
N ARG A 207 20.28 3.41 -31.36
CA ARG A 207 20.47 2.35 -32.34
C ARG A 207 21.27 2.92 -33.52
N SER A 208 22.59 2.91 -33.41
CA SER A 208 23.40 2.56 -34.59
C SER A 208 23.43 1.04 -34.65
N TRP A 209 23.03 0.49 -35.79
CA TRP A 209 23.82 -0.41 -36.62
C TRP A 209 22.95 -0.79 -37.83
N ARG A 210 23.45 -0.35 -38.98
CA ARG A 210 23.05 -0.79 -40.32
C ARG A 210 23.50 -2.25 -40.46
N VAL A 211 22.81 -3.04 -41.29
CA VAL A 211 23.29 -3.62 -42.55
C VAL A 211 22.21 -4.59 -43.07
N ARG A 212 22.17 -4.68 -44.39
CA ARG A 212 21.33 -5.47 -45.30
C ARG A 212 21.05 -6.90 -44.85
#